data_AF-A0AAN6TPG7-F1
#
_entry.id   AF-A0AAN6TPG7-F1
#
_cell.length_a   1.000
_cell.length_b   1.000
_cell.length_c   1.000
_cell.angle_alpha   90.00
_cell.angle_beta   90.00
_cell.angle_gamma   90.00
#
_symmetry.space_group_name_H-M   'P 1'
#
loop_
_entity.id
_entity.type
_entity.pdbx_description
1 polymer ?
#
loop_
_entity_poly.entity_id
_entity_poly.type
_entity_poly.pdbx_seq_one_letter_code
_entity_poly.pdbx_strand_id
1 'polypeptide(L)'
;MASPPPPNPTSALLALPAELIAHIASFLPKEDILALRLTSHQCQQTTQPAFASAFFSTVGTDLCKPTLERLARIAQAPHLRPHVRTVLFANYPHGPCRLPGTHQPGSGYYWRRIGRPSRDHPPPLNPDPEVNEAIGLLQTALAALPNL
;
A
#
# COMPACT_ATOMS: atom_id res chain seq x y z
N MET A 1 10.36 14.17 52.55
CA MET A 1 9.59 14.91 51.52
C MET A 1 10.29 14.67 50.19
N ALA A 2 9.68 13.90 49.28
CA ALA A 2 10.28 13.60 47.98
C ALA A 2 10.13 14.81 47.05
N SER A 3 11.24 15.25 46.45
CA SER A 3 11.25 16.31 45.45
C SER A 3 10.48 15.86 44.20
N PRO A 4 9.68 16.73 43.57
CA PRO A 4 9.01 16.40 42.32
C PRO A 4 10.05 16.12 41.22
N PRO A 5 9.81 15.12 40.35
CA PRO A 5 10.75 14.79 39.28
C PRO A 5 10.93 15.99 38.34
N PRO A 6 12.15 16.21 37.80
CA PRO A 6 12.41 17.30 36.87
C PRO A 6 11.55 17.13 35.60
N PRO A 7 11.08 18.23 34.99
CA PRO A 7 10.35 18.15 33.73
C PRO A 7 11.26 17.53 32.67
N ASN A 8 10.75 16.50 31.99
CA ASN A 8 11.46 15.87 30.87
C ASN A 8 11.78 16.94 29.83
N PRO A 9 13.03 17.03 29.33
CA PRO A 9 13.38 18.01 28.31
C PRO A 9 12.61 17.67 27.03
N THR A 10 11.51 18.39 26.79
CA THR A 10 10.83 18.38 25.50
C THR A 10 11.74 19.05 24.48
N SER A 11 12.00 18.38 23.36
CA SER A 11 12.79 19.01 22.29
C SER A 11 12.13 20.33 21.86
N ALA A 12 12.92 21.36 21.60
CA ALA A 12 12.40 22.66 21.17
C ALA A 12 11.52 22.57 19.91
N LEU A 13 11.76 21.58 19.05
CA LEU A 13 10.95 21.30 17.87
C LEU A 13 9.54 20.85 18.25
N LEU A 14 9.39 20.02 19.29
CA LEU A 14 8.09 19.54 19.77
C LEU A 14 7.30 20.59 20.56
N ALA A 15 7.93 21.72 20.92
CA ALA A 15 7.24 22.86 21.50
C ALA A 15 6.51 23.72 20.44
N LEU A 16 6.80 23.49 19.14
CA LEU A 16 6.11 24.19 18.05
C LEU A 16 4.71 23.61 17.82
N PRO A 17 3.74 24.43 17.38
CA PRO A 17 2.47 23.96 16.84
C PRO A 17 2.65 22.93 15.73
N ALA A 18 1.73 21.96 15.66
CA ALA A 18 1.80 20.86 14.71
C ALA A 18 1.82 21.32 13.24
N GLU A 19 1.15 22.44 12.95
CA GLU A 19 1.11 23.06 11.62
C GLU A 19 2.51 23.52 11.18
N LEU A 20 3.29 24.09 12.10
CA LEU A 20 4.65 24.53 11.81
C LEU A 20 5.58 23.34 11.59
N ILE A 21 5.44 22.27 12.38
CA ILE A 21 6.22 21.04 12.19
C ILE A 21 5.91 20.41 10.82
N ALA A 22 4.63 20.34 10.46
CA ALA A 22 4.20 19.85 9.15
C ALA A 22 4.72 20.73 8.01
N HIS A 23 4.72 22.05 8.20
CA HIS A 23 5.24 23.01 7.22
C HIS A 23 6.75 22.85 7.03
N ILE A 24 7.53 22.76 8.12
CA ILE A 24 8.97 22.46 8.06
C ILE A 24 9.22 21.15 7.31
N ALA A 25 8.48 20.10 7.64
CA ALA A 25 8.62 18.80 6.98
C ALA A 25 8.30 18.84 5.48
N SER A 26 7.50 19.79 5.01
CA SER A 26 7.22 19.96 3.58
C SER A 26 8.41 20.49 2.76
N PHE A 27 9.41 21.09 3.41
CA PHE A 27 10.64 21.56 2.78
C PHE A 27 11.80 20.56 2.89
N LEU A 28 11.63 19.48 3.65
CA LEU A 28 12.67 18.48 3.84
C LEU A 28 12.77 17.54 2.63
N PRO A 29 13.99 17.09 2.27
CA PRO A 29 14.15 16.01 1.32
C PRO A 29 13.61 14.70 1.90
N LYS A 30 13.40 13.70 1.04
CA LYS A 30 12.74 12.44 1.41
C LYS A 30 13.47 11.72 2.53
N GLU A 31 14.81 11.65 2.48
CA GLU A 31 15.60 10.98 3.52
C GLU A 31 15.40 11.63 4.89
N ASP A 32 15.40 12.97 4.94
CA ASP A 32 15.27 13.74 6.17
C ASP A 32 13.85 13.63 6.77
N ILE A 33 12.81 13.49 5.94
CA ILE A 33 11.46 13.20 6.42
C ILE A 33 11.44 11.87 7.17
N LEU A 34 12.12 10.83 6.68
CA LEU A 34 12.19 9.54 7.37
C LEU A 34 12.95 9.68 8.70
N ALA A 35 14.10 10.37 8.68
CA ALA A 35 14.88 10.61 9.89
C ALA A 35 14.07 11.35 10.96
N LEU A 36 13.37 12.43 10.57
CA LEU A 36 12.52 13.22 11.45
C LEU A 36 11.41 12.36 12.08
N ARG A 37 10.78 11.46 11.30
CA ARG A 37 9.72 10.55 11.77
C ARG A 37 10.23 9.52 12.76
N LEU A 38 11.50 9.13 12.70
CA LEU A 38 12.10 8.18 13.62
C LEU A 38 12.46 8.81 14.98
N THR A 39 12.53 10.14 15.08
CA THR A 39 12.90 10.82 16.34
C THR A 39 11.87 10.68 17.44
N SER A 40 10.57 10.68 17.11
CA SER A 40 9.49 10.55 18.08
C SER A 40 8.15 10.19 17.43
N HIS A 41 7.25 9.57 18.19
CA HIS A 41 5.88 9.30 17.75
C HIS A 41 5.09 10.58 17.41
N GLN A 42 5.35 11.68 18.11
CA GLN A 42 4.70 12.96 17.83
C GLN A 42 5.14 13.49 16.47
N CYS A 43 6.46 13.51 16.18
CA CYS A 43 6.97 13.87 14.85
C CYS A 43 6.38 12.97 13.76
N GLN A 44 6.27 11.66 14.03
CA GLN A 44 5.68 10.72 13.08
C GLN A 44 4.23 11.09 12.71
N GLN A 45 3.43 11.48 13.69
CA GLN A 45 2.03 11.85 13.47
C GLN A 45 1.88 13.22 12.79
N THR A 46 2.61 14.24 13.26
CA THR A 46 2.50 15.61 12.72
C THR A 46 3.02 15.74 11.30
N THR A 47 4.05 14.96 10.93
CA THR A 47 4.64 14.99 9.59
C THR A 47 3.97 14.02 8.60
N GLN A 48 2.91 13.33 9.02
CA GLN A 48 2.16 12.40 8.17
C GLN A 48 1.74 12.96 6.80
N PRO A 49 1.18 14.18 6.67
CA PRO A 49 0.77 14.70 5.37
C PRO A 49 1.96 14.97 4.43
N ALA A 50 3.07 15.48 4.97
CA ALA A 50 4.29 15.72 4.19
C ALA A 50 4.88 14.38 3.69
N PHE A 51 4.94 13.38 4.57
CA PHE A 51 5.36 12.02 4.22
C PHE A 51 4.47 11.40 3.15
N ALA A 52 3.15 11.44 3.33
CA ALA A 52 2.21 10.86 2.37
C ALA A 52 2.35 11.51 0.98
N SER A 53 2.44 12.84 0.93
CA SER A 53 2.66 13.58 -0.32
C SER A 53 4.00 13.22 -1.00
N ALA A 54 5.08 13.15 -0.24
CA ALA A 54 6.42 12.92 -0.79
C ALA A 54 6.63 11.48 -1.31
N PHE A 55 6.06 10.48 -0.64
CA PHE A 55 6.31 9.07 -0.92
C PHE A 55 5.19 8.37 -1.70
N PHE A 56 3.95 8.83 -1.58
CA PHE A 56 2.79 8.16 -2.19
C PHE A 56 2.19 8.94 -3.35
N SER A 57 2.75 10.10 -3.74
CA SER A 57 2.30 10.84 -4.93
C SER A 57 2.29 9.99 -6.20
N THR A 58 3.30 9.13 -6.36
CA THR A 58 3.42 8.18 -7.48
C THR A 58 3.58 6.77 -6.96
N VAL A 59 2.63 5.90 -7.26
CA VAL A 59 2.66 4.48 -6.85
C VAL A 59 2.90 3.60 -8.06
N GLY A 60 4.03 2.92 -8.06
CA GLY A 60 4.37 1.91 -9.06
C GLY A 60 3.74 0.54 -8.76
N THR A 61 3.29 -0.15 -9.82
CA THR A 61 2.81 -1.53 -9.79
C THR A 61 3.23 -2.28 -11.07
N ASP A 62 3.58 -3.55 -10.93
CA ASP A 62 3.82 -4.51 -12.02
C ASP A 62 2.61 -5.42 -12.27
N LEU A 63 1.44 -5.08 -11.73
CA LEU A 63 0.18 -5.83 -11.82
C LEU A 63 0.21 -7.24 -11.23
N CYS A 64 1.25 -7.58 -10.48
CA CYS A 64 1.27 -8.85 -9.79
C CYS A 64 0.52 -8.82 -8.47
N LYS A 65 0.24 -10.01 -7.95
CA LYS A 65 -0.39 -10.18 -6.64
C LYS A 65 0.23 -9.31 -5.52
N PRO A 66 1.55 -9.36 -5.23
CA PRO A 66 2.10 -8.59 -4.10
C PRO A 66 2.01 -7.07 -4.27
N THR A 67 2.17 -6.55 -5.49
CA THR A 67 2.10 -5.11 -5.76
C THR A 67 0.66 -4.61 -5.82
N LEU A 68 -0.28 -5.43 -6.30
CA LEU A 68 -1.72 -5.16 -6.23
C LEU A 68 -2.23 -5.20 -4.78
N GLU A 69 -1.78 -6.15 -3.97
CA GLU A 69 -2.08 -6.18 -2.52
C GLU A 69 -1.51 -4.95 -1.81
N ARG A 70 -0.30 -4.50 -2.16
CA ARG A 70 0.25 -3.23 -1.67
C ARG A 70 -0.63 -2.04 -2.08
N LEU A 71 -1.03 -1.97 -3.34
CA LEU A 71 -1.89 -0.91 -3.85
C LEU A 71 -3.26 -0.91 -3.16
N ALA A 72 -3.85 -2.09 -2.95
CA ALA A 72 -5.11 -2.24 -2.22
C ALA A 72 -4.99 -1.73 -0.78
N ARG A 73 -3.91 -2.05 -0.07
CA ARG A 73 -3.65 -1.51 1.27
C ARG A 73 -3.52 0.02 1.29
N ILE A 74 -2.84 0.59 0.29
CA ILE A 74 -2.73 2.06 0.15
C ILE A 74 -4.12 2.67 -0.09
N ALA A 75 -4.95 2.05 -0.94
CA ALA A 75 -6.29 2.53 -1.23
C ALA A 75 -7.25 2.45 -0.02
N GLN A 76 -7.08 1.45 0.84
CA GLN A 76 -7.83 1.29 2.08
C GLN A 76 -7.37 2.24 3.20
N ALA A 77 -6.14 2.76 3.14
CA ALA A 77 -5.60 3.66 4.14
C ALA A 77 -6.11 5.11 3.94
N PRO A 78 -6.97 5.64 4.83
CA PRO A 78 -7.63 6.95 4.63
C PRO A 78 -6.64 8.12 4.59
N HIS A 79 -5.49 7.99 5.27
CA HIS A 79 -4.44 8.99 5.35
C HIS A 79 -3.43 8.91 4.19
N LEU A 80 -3.47 7.90 3.33
CA LEU A 80 -2.59 7.75 2.16
C LEU A 80 -3.33 7.94 0.85
N ARG A 81 -4.54 7.38 0.73
CA ARG A 81 -5.44 7.50 -0.43
C ARG A 81 -5.46 8.90 -1.08
N PRO A 82 -5.65 10.01 -0.35
CA PRO A 82 -5.80 11.32 -0.98
C PRO A 82 -4.47 11.87 -1.54
N HIS A 83 -3.34 11.27 -1.17
CA HIS A 83 -2.03 11.71 -1.62
C HIS A 83 -1.57 10.99 -2.89
N VAL A 84 -2.23 9.90 -3.30
CA VAL A 84 -1.90 9.19 -4.54
C VAL A 84 -2.44 9.95 -5.74
N ARG A 85 -1.54 10.44 -6.61
CA ARG A 85 -1.88 11.19 -7.82
C ARG A 85 -1.67 10.40 -9.10
N THR A 86 -0.67 9.51 -9.10
CA THR A 86 -0.27 8.78 -10.30
C THR A 86 -0.03 7.32 -9.95
N VAL A 87 -0.60 6.42 -10.74
CA VAL A 87 -0.28 4.98 -10.70
C VAL A 87 0.50 4.62 -11.95
N LEU A 88 1.71 4.09 -11.78
CA LEU A 88 2.57 3.69 -12.89
C LEU A 88 2.55 2.18 -13.05
N PHE A 89 2.16 1.73 -14.24
CA PHE A 89 2.31 0.34 -14.66
C PHE A 89 3.70 0.17 -15.24
N ALA A 90 4.63 -0.34 -14.44
CA ALA A 90 6.01 -0.52 -14.85
C ALA A 90 6.39 -1.99 -14.67
N ASN A 91 7.00 -2.55 -15.71
CA ASN A 91 7.59 -3.88 -15.63
C ASN A 91 8.96 -3.72 -14.95
N TYR A 92 9.04 -3.97 -13.65
CA TYR A 92 10.28 -3.83 -12.91
C TYR A 92 11.19 -5.03 -13.23
N PRO A 93 12.39 -4.84 -13.81
CA PRO A 93 13.30 -5.95 -14.09
C PRO A 93 13.77 -6.68 -12.82
N HIS A 94 13.63 -6.04 -11.66
CA HIS A 94 13.88 -6.60 -10.32
C HIS A 94 12.65 -6.53 -9.42
N GLY A 95 11.45 -6.52 -10.00
CA GLY A 95 10.20 -6.49 -9.26
C GLY A 95 10.04 -7.70 -8.34
N PRO A 96 9.16 -7.62 -7.32
CA PRO A 96 8.84 -8.77 -6.46
C PRO A 96 8.31 -9.97 -7.27
N CYS A 97 7.83 -9.72 -8.48
CA CYS A 97 7.53 -10.75 -9.44
C CYS A 97 8.78 -11.15 -10.19
N ARG A 98 9.41 -12.22 -9.73
CA ARG A 98 10.17 -13.09 -10.63
C ARG A 98 9.15 -13.82 -11.50
N LEU A 99 8.51 -13.12 -12.45
CA LEU A 99 7.86 -13.83 -13.54
C LEU A 99 8.97 -14.66 -14.18
N PRO A 100 8.84 -16.00 -14.25
CA PRO A 100 9.78 -16.80 -15.01
C PRO A 100 9.88 -16.18 -16.41
N GLY A 101 11.11 -15.94 -16.86
CA GLY A 101 11.35 -15.31 -18.16
C GLY A 101 10.48 -15.98 -19.22
N THR A 102 9.83 -15.15 -20.05
CA THR A 102 8.80 -15.46 -21.05
C THR A 102 7.35 -15.39 -20.57
N HIS A 103 6.91 -14.19 -20.20
CA HIS A 103 5.62 -13.73 -20.71
C HIS A 103 5.87 -12.59 -21.69
N GLN A 104 5.72 -12.86 -22.99
CA GLN A 104 5.72 -11.79 -23.99
C GLN A 104 4.55 -10.83 -23.67
N PRO A 105 4.68 -9.52 -23.93
CA PRO A 105 3.53 -8.63 -23.98
C PRO A 105 2.44 -9.25 -24.87
N GLY A 106 1.30 -9.63 -24.29
CA GLY A 106 0.24 -10.39 -24.98
C GLY A 106 0.10 -11.87 -24.61
N SER A 107 1.00 -12.43 -23.78
CA SER A 107 0.92 -13.82 -23.30
C SER A 107 0.35 -13.96 -21.88
N GLY A 108 -0.23 -12.90 -21.31
CA GLY A 108 -1.03 -13.05 -20.11
C GLY A 108 -2.19 -14.02 -20.37
N TYR A 109 -2.74 -14.63 -19.32
CA TYR A 109 -4.00 -15.39 -19.41
C TYR A 109 -4.95 -14.63 -20.33
N TYR A 110 -5.36 -15.26 -21.44
CA TYR A 110 -6.16 -14.64 -22.48
C TYR A 110 -7.37 -13.96 -21.84
N TRP A 111 -7.35 -12.64 -21.70
CA TRP A 111 -8.55 -11.86 -21.40
C TRP A 111 -9.41 -11.83 -22.67
N ARG A 112 -9.96 -12.99 -23.05
CA ARG A 112 -10.97 -13.07 -24.09
C ARG A 112 -12.23 -12.46 -23.47
N ARG A 113 -12.67 -11.31 -23.99
CA ARG A 113 -14.04 -10.86 -23.71
C ARG A 113 -14.94 -12.01 -24.15
N ILE A 114 -15.58 -12.67 -23.20
CA ILE A 114 -16.62 -13.63 -23.51
C ILE A 114 -17.74 -12.79 -24.12
N GLY A 115 -17.74 -12.65 -25.45
CA GLY A 115 -18.93 -12.25 -26.18
C GLY A 115 -20.05 -13.18 -25.73
N ARG A 116 -21.25 -12.63 -25.54
CA ARG A 116 -22.42 -13.28 -24.91
C ARG A 116 -22.37 -14.81 -25.08
N PRO A 117 -22.49 -15.60 -24.00
CA PRO A 117 -22.33 -17.04 -24.07
C PRO A 117 -23.22 -17.59 -25.19
N SER A 118 -22.61 -18.03 -26.27
CA SER A 118 -23.29 -18.90 -27.22
C SER A 118 -23.57 -20.19 -26.45
N ARG A 119 -24.82 -20.65 -26.48
CA ARG A 119 -25.33 -21.78 -25.68
C ARG A 119 -24.58 -23.10 -25.90
N ASP A 120 -23.70 -23.16 -26.90
CA ASP A 120 -23.08 -24.40 -27.38
C ASP A 120 -21.60 -24.56 -27.01
N HIS A 121 -21.01 -23.66 -26.20
CA HIS A 121 -19.63 -23.83 -25.72
C HIS A 121 -19.58 -24.46 -24.33
N PRO A 122 -18.80 -25.54 -24.11
CA PRO A 122 -18.52 -26.02 -22.76
C PRO A 122 -17.79 -24.92 -21.97
N PRO A 123 -18.06 -24.81 -20.65
CA PRO A 123 -17.41 -23.81 -19.80
C PRO A 123 -15.89 -23.96 -19.90
N PRO A 124 -15.13 -22.85 -19.83
CA PRO A 124 -13.69 -22.95 -19.78
C PRO A 124 -13.32 -23.83 -18.58
N LEU A 125 -12.56 -24.90 -18.84
CA LEU A 125 -11.94 -25.72 -17.82
C LEU A 125 -11.07 -24.79 -16.98
N ASN A 126 -11.55 -24.49 -15.78
CA ASN A 126 -10.75 -23.87 -14.75
C ASN A 126 -9.63 -24.88 -14.43
N PRO A 127 -8.34 -24.56 -14.67
CA PRO A 127 -7.28 -25.47 -14.32
C PRO A 127 -7.22 -25.50 -12.79
N ASP A 128 -7.46 -26.69 -12.24
CA ASP A 128 -7.33 -27.08 -10.83
C ASP A 128 -8.59 -26.92 -9.96
N PRO A 129 -9.38 -28.01 -9.79
CA PRO A 129 -10.50 -28.04 -8.83
C PRO A 129 -10.02 -27.83 -7.38
N GLU A 130 -8.79 -28.20 -7.05
CA GLU A 130 -8.21 -28.03 -5.71
C GLU A 130 -8.04 -26.55 -5.32
N VAL A 131 -7.74 -25.68 -6.30
CA VAL A 131 -7.57 -24.24 -6.05
C VAL A 131 -8.91 -23.57 -5.77
N ASN A 132 -9.99 -24.05 -6.39
CA ASN A 132 -11.34 -23.51 -6.17
C ASN A 132 -11.90 -23.91 -4.80
N GLU A 133 -11.61 -25.13 -4.32
CA GLU A 133 -11.96 -25.51 -2.94
C GLU A 133 -11.18 -24.67 -1.92
N ALA A 134 -9.89 -24.43 -2.13
CA ALA A 134 -9.10 -23.58 -1.26
C ALA A 134 -9.61 -22.12 -1.24
N ILE A 135 -10.01 -21.57 -2.39
CA ILE A 135 -10.60 -20.23 -2.49
C ILE A 135 -11.98 -20.19 -1.81
N GLY A 136 -12.81 -21.22 -1.99
CA GLY A 136 -14.11 -21.32 -1.33
C GLY A 136 -13.99 -21.42 0.18
N LEU A 137 -13.03 -22.20 0.68
CA LEU A 137 -12.76 -22.32 2.11
C LEU A 137 -12.23 -21.01 2.71
N LEU A 138 -11.37 -20.28 1.99
CA LEU A 138 -10.87 -18.97 2.41
C LEU A 138 -11.96 -17.89 2.44
N GLN A 139 -12.86 -17.88 1.45
CA GLN A 139 -14.02 -16.96 1.43
C GLN A 139 -14.99 -17.25 2.57
N THR A 140 -15.20 -18.54 2.88
CA THR A 140 -16.05 -18.96 4.00
C THR A 140 -15.43 -18.60 5.35
N ALA A 141 -14.11 -18.77 5.51
CA ALA A 141 -13.39 -18.41 6.72
C ALA A 141 -13.33 -16.89 6.97
N LEU A 142 -13.19 -16.09 5.90
CA LEU A 142 -13.21 -14.62 6.00
C LEU A 142 -14.60 -14.07 6.33
N ALA A 143 -15.67 -14.71 5.86
CA ALA A 143 -17.05 -14.33 6.19
C ALA A 143 -17.48 -14.73 7.61
N ALA A 144 -16.77 -15.67 8.25
CA ALA A 144 -17.05 -16.17 9.59
C ALA A 144 -16.28 -15.44 10.71
N LEU A 145 -15.43 -14.46 10.38
CA LEU A 145 -14.75 -13.64 11.38
C LEU A 145 -15.70 -12.54 11.88
N PRO A 146 -16.10 -12.53 13.17
CA PRO A 146 -16.87 -11.44 13.71
C PRO A 146 -15.99 -10.19 13.80
N ASN A 147 -16.52 -9.08 13.27
CA ASN A 147 -16.02 -7.70 13.32
C ASN A 147 -14.81 -7.46 14.25
N LEU A 148 -13.67 -7.18 13.63
CA LEU A 148 -12.57 -6.42 14.22
C LEU A 148 -12.29 -5.20 13.35
#